data_AF-C0N731-F1
#
_entry.id   AF-C0N731-F1
#
_cell.length_a   1.000
_cell.length_b   1.000
_cell.length_c   1.000
_cell.angle_alpha   90.00
_cell.angle_beta   90.00
_cell.angle_gamma   90.00
#
_symmetry.space_group_name_H-M   'P 1'
#
loop_
_entity.id
_entity.type
_entity.pdbx_description
1 polymer ?
#
loop_
_entity_poly.entity_id
_entity_poly.type
_entity_poly.pdbx_seq_one_letter_code
_entity_poly.pdbx_strand_id
1 'polypeptide(L)' 'MCGIYENEVHGVTLGCLNENPEIEIGRHIFVGSKASWEVMPDGVTQYQEHAPENP' A
#
# COMPACT_ATOMS: atom_id res chain seq x y z
N MET A 1 -2.98 7.64 10.63
CA MET A 1 -2.26 8.75 9.95
C MET A 1 -2.81 8.82 8.53
N CYS A 2 -3.15 10.00 8.01
CA CYS A 2 -3.53 10.17 6.61
C CYS A 2 -2.49 11.02 5.87
N GLY A 3 -2.20 10.66 4.62
CA GLY A 3 -1.43 11.49 3.71
C GLY A 3 -2.36 12.48 3.02
N ILE A 4 -2.00 13.77 3.06
CA ILE A 4 -2.73 14.84 2.37
C ILE A 4 -1.83 15.41 1.27
N TYR A 5 -2.37 15.58 0.07
CA TYR A 5 -1.72 16.26 -1.04
C TYR A 5 -2.78 17.13 -1.75
N GLU A 6 -2.43 18.37 -2.09
CA GLU A 6 -3.36 19.35 -2.68
C GLU A 6 -4.70 19.52 -1.93
N ASN A 7 -4.66 19.47 -0.59
CA ASN A 7 -5.82 19.49 0.31
C ASN A 7 -6.78 18.29 0.19
N GLU A 8 -6.39 17.24 -0.52
CA GLU A 8 -7.14 15.99 -0.66
C GLU A 8 -6.47 14.85 0.13
N VAL A 9 -7.29 13.90 0.59
CA VAL A 9 -6.78 12.70 1.27
C VAL A 9 -6.34 11.67 0.24
N HIS A 10 -5.05 11.34 0.24
CA HIS A 10 -4.45 10.40 -0.71
C HIS A 10 -4.29 8.99 -0.15
N GLY A 11 -4.29 8.84 1.17
CA GLY A 11 -4.17 7.53 1.79
C GLY A 11 -4.42 7.58 3.29
N VAL A 12 -4.93 6.47 3.82
CA VAL A 12 -5.14 6.24 5.25
C VAL A 12 -4.55 4.88 5.61
N THR A 13 -3.84 4.82 6.73
CA THR A 13 -3.37 3.54 7.28
C THR A 13 -4.55 2.75 7.83
N LEU A 14 -4.76 1.51 7.37
CA LEU A 14 -5.94 0.70 7.74
C LEU A 14 -6.06 0.43 9.24
N GLY A 15 -4.95 0.39 9.98
CA GLY A 15 -4.96 0.30 11.44
C GLY A 15 -5.58 1.52 12.16
N CYS A 16 -5.98 2.57 11.45
CA CYS A 16 -6.69 3.72 12.00
C CYS A 16 -8.21 3.69 11.79
N LEU A 17 -8.75 2.66 11.15
CA LEU A 17 -10.19 2.50 10.94
C LEU A 17 -10.78 1.63 12.06
N ASN A 18 -11.95 2.00 12.56
CA ASN A 18 -12.66 1.20 13.58
C ASN A 18 -13.47 0.10 12.91
N GLU A 19 -14.02 0.38 11.73
CA GLU A 19 -14.82 -0.55 10.93
C GLU A 19 -13.96 -1.31 9.90
N ASN A 20 -14.53 -2.36 9.33
CA ASN A 20 -13.96 -3.06 8.18
C ASN A 20 -14.24 -2.24 6.91
N PRO A 21 -13.22 -1.77 6.17
CA PRO A 21 -13.41 -1.00 4.95
C PRO A 21 -13.84 -1.83 3.72
N GLU A 22 -13.89 -3.16 3.82
CA GLU A 22 -14.27 -4.07 2.70
C GLU A 22 -13.43 -3.86 1.43
N ILE A 23 -12.14 -3.55 1.59
CA ILE A 23 -11.19 -3.38 0.48
C ILE A 23 -10.24 -4.57 0.36
N GLU A 24 -9.73 -4.78 -0.85
CA GLU A 24 -8.71 -5.78 -1.15
C GLU A 24 -7.35 -5.12 -1.44
N ILE A 25 -6.27 -5.83 -1.16
CA ILE A 25 -4.91 -5.35 -1.44
C ILE A 25 -4.67 -5.40 -2.95
N GLY A 26 -4.56 -4.24 -3.59
CA GLY A 26 -4.26 -4.16 -5.03
C GLY A 26 -2.79 -4.39 -5.38
N ARG A 27 -1.86 -3.86 -4.57
CA ARG A 27 -0.41 -3.93 -4.82
C ARG A 27 0.43 -3.64 -3.59
N HIS A 28 1.64 -4.19 -3.56
CA HIS A 28 2.70 -3.78 -2.63
C HIS A 28 3.79 -3.04 -3.41
N ILE A 29 4.05 -1.80 -3.01
CA ILE A 29 5.16 -0.97 -3.52
C ILE A 29 6.28 -0.92 -2.47
N PHE A 30 7.51 -0.66 -2.89
CA PHE A 30 8.70 -0.64 -2.03
C PHE A 30 9.05 -1.98 -1.35
N VAL A 31 8.74 -3.12 -1.98
CA VAL A 31 9.10 -4.44 -1.42
C VAL A 31 10.61 -4.66 -1.33
N GLY A 32 11.42 -3.89 -2.06
CA GLY A 32 12.89 -3.93 -1.96
C GLY A 32 13.43 -3.38 -0.64
N SER A 33 12.64 -2.57 0.07
CA SER A 33 13.00 -1.99 1.38
C SER A 33 12.35 -2.71 2.57
N LYS A 34 11.63 -3.82 2.35
CA LYS A 34 11.03 -4.60 3.43
C LYS A 34 12.11 -5.35 4.22
N ALA A 35 11.82 -5.69 5.47
CA ALA A 35 12.70 -6.57 6.24
C ALA A 35 12.85 -7.94 5.57
N SER A 36 14.04 -8.55 5.66
CA SER A 36 14.32 -9.82 4.98
C SER A 36 13.43 -10.98 5.45
N TRP A 37 12.92 -10.91 6.68
CA TRP A 37 12.01 -11.89 7.27
C TRP A 37 10.53 -11.66 6.93
N GLU A 38 10.17 -10.56 6.27
CA GLU A 38 8.78 -10.29 5.89
C GLU A 38 8.37 -11.22 4.74
N VAL A 39 7.29 -11.98 4.94
CA VAL A 39 6.73 -12.91 3.95
C VAL A 39 5.62 -12.21 3.18
N MET A 40 5.76 -12.14 1.86
CA MET A 40 4.77 -11.50 0.98
C MET A 40 3.65 -12.46 0.64
N PRO A 41 2.38 -11.99 0.54
CA PRO A 41 1.28 -12.81 0.09
C PRO A 41 1.43 -13.21 -1.39
N ASP A 42 1.02 -14.43 -1.70
CA ASP A 42 0.94 -14.92 -3.07
C ASP A 42 -0.21 -14.25 -3.82
N GLY A 43 -0.07 -14.12 -5.15
CA GLY A 43 -1.13 -13.62 -6.03
C GLY A 43 -1.37 -12.12 -6.00
N VAL A 44 -0.61 -11.34 -5.21
CA VAL A 44 -0.68 -9.88 -5.18
C VAL A 44 0.44 -9.27 -6.03
N THR A 45 0.14 -8.18 -6.73
CA THR A 45 1.14 -7.45 -7.52
C THR A 45 2.18 -6.79 -6.62
N GLN A 46 3.47 -6.92 -6.94
CA GLN A 46 4.58 -6.42 -6.13
C GLN A 46 5.57 -5.61 -6.98
N TYR A 47 6.08 -4.52 -6.41
CA TYR A 47 7.06 -3.63 -7.04
C TYR A 47 8.21 -3.33 -6.07
N GLN A 48 9.44 -3.35 -6.59
CA GLN A 48 10.64 -3.09 -5.78
C GLN A 48 10.62 -1.71 -5.12
N GLU A 49 10.06 -0.72 -5.81
CA GLU A 49 9.90 0.66 -5.38
C GLU A 49 8.52 1.16 -5.84
N HIS A 50 8.45 2.26 -6.59
CA HIS A 50 7.22 2.82 -7.13
C HIS A 50 6.51 1.86 -8.10
N ALA A 51 5.19 2.08 -8.25
CA ALA A 51 4.44 1.46 -9.35
C ALA A 51 4.96 2.02 -10.71
N PRO A 52 4.77 1.27 -11.82
CA PRO A 52 5.06 1.77 -13.15
C PRO A 52 4.29 3.07 -13.39
N GLU A 53 4.90 3.99 -14.12
CA GLU A 53 4.15 5.14 -14.63
C GLU A 53 2.99 4.63 -15.48
N ASN A 54 1.82 5.25 -15.35
CA ASN A 54 0.69 4.92 -16.22
C ASN A 54 1.13 5.17 -17.67
N PRO A 55 0.84 4.24 -18.61
CA PRO A 55 1.08 4.47 -20.02
C PRO A 55 0.28 5.65 -20.58
#